data_AF-A0A1U8BH98-F1
#
_entry.id   AF-A0A1U8BH98-F1
#
_cell.length_a   1.000
_cell.length_b   1.000
_cell.length_c   1.000
_cell.angle_alpha   90.00
_cell.angle_beta   90.00
_cell.angle_gamma   90.00
#
_symmetry.space_group_name_H-M   'P 1'
#
loop_
_entity.id
_entity.type
_entity.pdbx_description
1 polymer ?
#
loop_
_entity_poly.entity_id
_entity_poly.type
_entity_poly.pdbx_seq_one_letter_code
_entity_poly.pdbx_strand_id
1 'polypeptide(L)'
;MPWPELQSFLSLLSAPALQLRDPRKHEFSVDMNCEGCAEAVSRVLNKLGGVKFNIDLPNRKVYIESDHSTDTLLTTLTKTGKAVLYIGPK
;
A
#
# COMPACT_ATOMS: atom_id res chain seq x y z
N MET A 1 -14.64 55.14 4.41
CA MET A 1 -15.67 54.13 4.70
C MET A 1 -15.21 52.80 4.12
N PRO A 2 -15.20 51.74 4.95
CA PRO A 2 -14.55 50.47 4.67
C PRO A 2 -15.34 49.67 3.63
N TRP A 3 -14.64 48.95 2.78
CA TRP A 3 -15.18 47.88 1.94
C TRP A 3 -15.17 46.57 2.76
N PRO A 4 -16.33 45.94 3.04
CA PRO A 4 -16.39 44.59 3.55
C PRO A 4 -17.32 43.74 2.67
N GLU A 5 -16.94 43.45 1.43
CA GLU A 5 -17.75 42.62 0.51
C GLU A 5 -16.84 41.77 -0.40
N LEU A 6 -15.80 41.17 0.18
CA LEU A 6 -15.04 40.08 -0.42
C LEU A 6 -15.02 38.84 0.49
N GLN A 7 -16.16 38.56 1.16
CA GLN A 7 -16.31 37.39 2.03
C GLN A 7 -17.44 36.44 1.63
N SER A 8 -18.03 36.58 0.43
CA SER A 8 -19.11 35.67 -0.01
C SER A 8 -18.81 34.83 -1.26
N PHE A 9 -17.62 34.91 -1.85
CA PHE A 9 -17.23 34.07 -3.00
C PHE A 9 -16.13 33.04 -2.71
N LEU A 10 -15.56 33.01 -1.49
CA LEU A 10 -14.54 32.05 -1.08
C LEU A 10 -15.09 30.89 -0.21
N SER A 11 -16.40 30.65 -0.22
CA SER A 11 -17.05 29.57 0.52
C SER A 11 -17.53 28.40 -0.34
N LEU A 12 -17.35 28.45 -1.68
CA LEU A 12 -17.79 27.39 -2.61
C LEU A 12 -16.67 26.73 -3.44
N LEU A 13 -15.41 27.02 -3.15
CA LEU A 13 -14.24 26.32 -3.73
C LEU A 13 -13.32 25.72 -2.66
N SER A 14 -13.85 25.42 -1.48
CA SER A 14 -13.26 24.42 -0.59
C SER A 14 -13.94 23.08 -0.88
N ALA A 15 -13.73 22.53 -2.08
CA ALA A 15 -13.61 21.08 -2.13
C ALA A 15 -12.47 20.75 -1.15
N PRO A 16 -12.69 20.02 -0.04
CA PRO A 16 -11.55 19.48 0.68
C PRO A 16 -10.83 18.69 -0.41
N ALA A 17 -9.62 19.13 -0.76
CA ALA A 17 -8.78 18.42 -1.71
C ALA A 17 -8.91 16.96 -1.31
N LEU A 18 -9.58 16.17 -2.17
CA LEU A 18 -9.80 14.75 -1.96
C LEU A 18 -8.48 14.27 -1.42
N GLN A 19 -8.46 13.92 -0.14
CA GLN A 19 -7.25 13.51 0.52
C GLN A 19 -6.90 12.24 -0.20
N LEU A 20 -6.02 12.37 -1.20
CA LEU A 20 -5.39 11.29 -1.91
C LEU A 20 -4.68 10.57 -0.77
N ARG A 21 -5.39 9.63 -0.14
CA ARG A 21 -4.81 8.62 0.70
C ARG A 21 -4.05 7.80 -0.31
N ASP A 22 -2.84 8.25 -0.62
CA ASP A 22 -1.90 7.44 -1.35
C ASP A 22 -1.79 6.16 -0.53
N PRO A 23 -2.20 5.01 -1.10
CA PRO A 23 -2.18 3.75 -0.38
C PRO A 23 -0.75 3.54 0.10
N ARG A 24 -0.59 3.30 1.41
CA ARG A 24 0.73 3.20 2.03
C ARG A 24 1.50 2.07 1.35
N LYS A 25 2.66 2.42 0.78
CA LYS A 25 3.54 1.48 0.11
C LYS A 25 4.52 0.91 1.12
N HIS A 26 4.55 -0.40 1.19
CA HIS A 26 5.36 -1.17 2.12
C HIS A 26 6.27 -2.11 1.34
N GLU A 27 7.53 -2.20 1.75
CA GLU A 27 8.53 -3.09 1.20
C GLU A 27 8.76 -4.27 2.16
N PHE A 28 8.68 -5.47 1.61
CA PHE A 28 8.95 -6.73 2.30
C PHE A 28 10.01 -7.52 1.53
N SER A 29 10.94 -8.13 2.25
CA SER A 29 11.85 -9.13 1.69
C SER A 29 11.28 -10.51 1.99
N VAL A 30 11.06 -11.32 0.97
CA VAL A 30 10.47 -12.66 1.09
C VAL A 30 11.38 -13.68 0.43
N ASP A 31 11.67 -14.79 1.12
CA ASP A 31 12.51 -15.83 0.58
C ASP A 31 11.78 -16.63 -0.54
N MET A 32 12.00 -16.19 -1.77
CA MET A 32 11.41 -16.75 -2.99
C MET A 32 12.53 -17.28 -3.88
N ASN A 33 12.62 -18.61 -4.00
CA ASN A 33 13.63 -19.28 -4.82
C ASN A 33 13.19 -19.56 -6.27
N CYS A 34 11.89 -19.49 -6.56
CA CYS A 34 11.35 -19.80 -7.89
C CYS A 34 10.06 -19.02 -8.17
N GLU A 35 9.65 -18.98 -9.44
CA GLU A 35 8.42 -18.31 -9.87
C GLU A 35 7.17 -18.87 -9.15
N GLY A 36 7.13 -20.18 -8.89
CA GLY A 36 6.03 -20.79 -8.12
C GLY A 36 5.91 -20.23 -6.69
N CYS A 37 7.01 -19.80 -6.08
CA CYS A 37 7.00 -19.12 -4.78
C CYS A 37 6.40 -17.72 -4.86
N ALA A 38 6.73 -16.98 -5.93
CA ALA A 38 6.14 -15.67 -6.19
C ALA A 38 4.64 -15.78 -6.47
N GLU A 39 4.22 -16.82 -7.20
CA GLU A 39 2.81 -17.05 -7.47
C GLU A 39 2.02 -17.42 -6.21
N ALA A 40 2.60 -18.22 -5.31
CA ALA A 40 2.00 -18.50 -4.00
C ALA A 40 1.77 -17.21 -3.19
N VAL A 41 2.75 -16.31 -3.17
CA VAL A 41 2.65 -14.98 -2.53
C VAL A 41 1.54 -14.14 -3.19
N SER A 42 1.53 -14.06 -4.51
CA SER A 42 0.48 -13.36 -5.27
C SER A 42 -0.91 -13.91 -4.94
N ARG A 43 -1.08 -15.23 -4.82
CA ARG A 43 -2.37 -15.86 -4.47
C ARG A 43 -2.87 -15.47 -3.08
N VAL A 44 -2.02 -15.43 -2.06
CA VAL A 44 -2.46 -15.01 -0.71
C VAL A 44 -2.75 -13.51 -0.63
N LEU A 45 -1.98 -12.68 -1.35
CA LEU A 45 -2.25 -11.23 -1.42
C LEU A 45 -3.54 -10.94 -2.18
N ASN A 46 -3.79 -11.62 -3.30
CA ASN A 46 -5.05 -11.52 -4.03
C ASN A 46 -6.26 -11.95 -3.19
N LYS A 47 -6.10 -12.96 -2.32
CA LYS A 47 -7.15 -13.37 -1.36
C LYS A 47 -7.45 -12.31 -0.30
N LEU A 48 -6.46 -11.52 0.11
CA LEU A 48 -6.67 -10.42 1.06
C LEU A 48 -7.55 -9.33 0.45
N GLY A 49 -7.37 -9.03 -0.84
CA GLY A 49 -8.16 -8.03 -1.57
C GLY A 49 -7.82 -6.59 -1.17
N GLY A 50 -8.05 -5.65 -2.09
CA GLY A 50 -7.73 -4.24 -1.85
C GLY A 50 -6.23 -3.95 -1.68
N VAL A 51 -5.38 -4.81 -2.26
CA VAL A 51 -3.92 -4.65 -2.26
C VAL A 51 -3.42 -4.58 -3.68
N LYS A 52 -2.54 -3.61 -3.96
CA LYS A 52 -1.71 -3.62 -5.16
C LYS A 52 -0.33 -4.11 -4.74
N PHE A 53 0.30 -4.97 -5.52
CA PHE A 53 1.62 -5.46 -5.18
C PHE A 53 2.48 -5.67 -6.42
N ASN A 54 3.80 -5.60 -6.21
CA ASN A 54 4.81 -5.90 -7.22
C ASN A 54 5.86 -6.82 -6.61
N ILE A 55 6.24 -7.87 -7.32
CA ILE A 55 7.18 -8.90 -6.84
C ILE A 55 8.44 -8.84 -7.69
N ASP A 56 9.55 -8.43 -7.07
CA ASP A 56 10.88 -8.52 -7.64
C ASP A 56 11.54 -9.85 -7.21
N LEU A 57 11.34 -10.89 -8.00
CA LEU A 57 12.00 -12.19 -7.81
C LEU A 57 13.55 -12.08 -7.75
N PRO A 58 14.26 -11.34 -8.62
CA PRO A 58 15.74 -11.30 -8.58
C PRO A 58 16.28 -10.67 -7.29
N ASN A 59 15.55 -9.70 -6.74
CA ASN A 59 15.92 -9.04 -5.49
C ASN A 59 15.27 -9.67 -4.26
N ARG A 60 14.38 -10.66 -4.43
CA ARG A 60 13.57 -11.27 -3.37
C ARG A 60 12.75 -10.24 -2.59
N LYS A 61 12.24 -9.22 -3.28
CA LYS A 61 11.48 -8.11 -2.71
C LYS A 61 10.02 -8.15 -3.17
N VAL A 62 9.14 -7.70 -2.30
CA VAL A 62 7.71 -7.55 -2.55
C VAL A 62 7.31 -6.17 -2.08
N TYR A 63 6.78 -5.36 -2.99
CA TYR A 63 6.19 -4.08 -2.68
C TYR A 63 4.69 -4.24 -2.60
N ILE A 64 4.07 -3.73 -1.55
CA ILE A 64 2.62 -3.81 -1.35
C ILE A 64 2.10 -2.41 -1.06
N GLU A 65 1.17 -1.94 -1.87
CA GLU A 65 0.41 -0.73 -1.69
C GLU A 65 -0.98 -1.10 -1.19
N SER A 66 -1.30 -0.72 0.04
CA SER A 66 -2.59 -1.03 0.65
C SER A 66 -2.96 -0.08 1.78
N ASP A 67 -4.25 0.02 2.07
CA ASP A 67 -4.74 0.69 3.28
C ASP A 67 -4.66 -0.19 4.54
N HIS A 68 -4.40 -1.49 4.37
CA HIS A 68 -4.25 -2.45 5.46
C HIS A 68 -3.02 -2.14 6.32
N SER A 69 -3.05 -2.61 7.58
CA SER A 69 -1.89 -2.47 8.47
C SER A 69 -0.76 -3.42 8.07
N THR A 70 0.48 -3.02 8.39
CA THR A 70 1.68 -3.83 8.15
C THR A 70 1.57 -5.22 8.80
N ASP A 71 0.97 -5.33 9.99
CA ASP A 71 0.73 -6.61 10.67
C ASP A 71 -0.18 -7.55 9.88
N THR A 72 -1.23 -7.02 9.25
CA THR A 72 -2.12 -7.81 8.38
C THR A 72 -1.36 -8.31 7.15
N LEU A 73 -0.52 -7.47 6.56
CA LEU A 73 0.32 -7.84 5.42
C LEU A 73 1.34 -8.91 5.81
N LEU A 74 2.06 -8.73 6.92
CA LEU A 74 3.00 -9.71 7.45
C LEU A 74 2.32 -11.05 7.73
N THR A 75 1.17 -11.03 8.42
CA THR A 75 0.41 -12.25 8.71
C THR A 75 -0.02 -12.96 7.43
N THR A 76 -0.43 -12.21 6.41
CA THR A 76 -0.81 -12.76 5.10
C THR A 76 0.39 -13.38 4.37
N LEU A 77 1.55 -12.72 4.39
CA LEU A 77 2.76 -13.24 3.77
C LEU A 77 3.30 -14.47 4.51
N THR A 78 3.27 -14.49 5.85
CA THR A 78 3.71 -15.63 6.66
C THR A 78 2.88 -16.90 6.41
N LYS A 79 1.62 -16.79 5.97
CA LYS A 79 0.80 -17.94 5.55
C LYS A 79 1.39 -18.72 4.37
N THR A 80 2.30 -18.13 3.60
CA THR A 80 3.02 -18.84 2.53
C THR A 80 4.09 -19.81 3.06
N GLY A 81 4.36 -19.79 4.37
CA GLY A 81 5.41 -20.60 4.98
C GLY A 81 6.83 -20.12 4.68
N LYS A 82 6.98 -18.86 4.26
CA LYS A 82 8.25 -18.25 3.85
C LYS A 82 8.78 -17.32 4.93
N ALA A 83 10.10 -17.15 4.94
CA ALA A 83 10.72 -16.09 5.72
C ALA A 83 10.34 -14.73 5.10
N VAL A 84 9.74 -13.86 5.92
CA VAL A 84 9.30 -12.52 5.54
C VAL A 84 9.96 -11.53 6.48
N LEU A 85 10.62 -10.51 5.93
CA LEU A 85 11.24 -9.42 6.67
C LEU A 85 10.62 -8.11 6.20
N TYR A 86 10.14 -7.29 7.15
CA TYR A 86 9.68 -5.95 6.83
C TYR A 86 10.89 -5.02 6.67
N ILE A 87 11.00 -4.38 5.50
CA ILE A 87 12.09 -3.46 5.20
C ILE A 87 11.71 -2.03 5.60
N GLY A 88 10.49 -1.60 5.26
CA GLY A 88 10.01 -0.25 5.58
C GLY A 88 8.95 0.27 4.61
N PRO A 89 8.48 1.51 4.83
CA PRO A 89 7.65 2.23 3.87
C PRO A 89 8.48 2.73 2.68
N LYS A 90 7.85 2.90 1.51
CA LYS A 90 8.49 3.39 0.26
C LYS A 90 7.75 4.57 -0.35
#